data_AF-A0A7X7WYH3-F1
#
_entry.id   AF-A0A7X7WYH3-F1
#
_cell.length_a   1.000
_cell.length_b   1.000
_cell.length_c   1.000
_cell.angle_alpha   90.00
_cell.angle_beta   90.00
_cell.angle_gamma   90.00
#
_symmetry.space_group_name_H-M   'P 1'
#
loop_
_entity.id
_entity.type
_entity.pdbx_description
1 polymer ?
#
loop_
_entity_poly.entity_id
_entity_poly.type
_entity_poly.pdbx_seq_one_letter_code
_entity_poly.pdbx_strand_id
1 'polypeptide(L)'
;TKEKVVIFGNANNMGRELLKEKNGYIKTTEKIAEQYAKKGGLAVISYINKKSLHGHVATYSVGKNIKKGEVTNIGGKDYTGYVSLNKVVSKNKEKYFFIYIPGYYIMNNIYK
;
A
#
# COMPACT_ATOMS: atom_id res chain seq x y z
N THR A 1 -11.15 20.34 6.67
CA THR A 1 -9.68 20.15 6.76
C THR A 1 -9.35 18.77 6.25
N LYS A 2 -8.39 18.61 5.33
CA LYS A 2 -7.96 17.27 4.88
C LYS A 2 -7.27 16.60 6.07
N GLU A 3 -7.87 15.55 6.63
CA GLU A 3 -7.22 14.75 7.69
C GLU A 3 -5.88 14.24 7.15
N LYS A 4 -4.81 14.61 7.83
CA LYS A 4 -3.47 14.14 7.52
C LYS A 4 -3.27 12.80 8.24
N VAL A 5 -3.39 11.71 7.49
CA VAL A 5 -3.05 10.39 8.00
C VAL A 5 -1.53 10.30 8.11
N VAL A 6 -1.01 10.35 9.34
CA VAL A 6 0.40 10.06 9.62
C VAL A 6 0.45 8.74 10.38
N ILE A 7 1.10 7.74 9.81
CA ILE A 7 1.37 6.48 10.48
C ILE A 7 2.82 6.49 10.94
N PHE A 8 3.03 6.39 12.25
CA PHE A 8 4.35 6.33 12.87
C PHE A 8 4.82 4.88 13.03
N GLY A 9 6.14 4.69 13.02
CA GLY A 9 6.79 3.39 13.24
C GLY A 9 7.33 2.74 11.97
N ASN A 10 7.60 1.43 12.05
CA ASN A 10 8.18 0.66 10.96
C ASN A 10 7.13 0.10 9.99
N ALA A 11 7.57 -0.59 8.93
CA ALA A 11 6.70 -1.17 7.92
C ALA A 11 5.62 -2.14 8.48
N ASN A 12 5.91 -2.85 9.59
CA ASN A 12 4.89 -3.66 10.25
C ASN A 12 3.84 -2.79 10.95
N ASN A 13 4.23 -1.69 11.59
CA ASN A 13 3.28 -0.73 12.17
C ASN A 13 2.36 -0.17 11.08
N MET A 14 2.94 0.24 9.95
CA MET A 14 2.16 0.72 8.81
C MET A 14 1.17 -0.32 8.28
N GLY A 15 1.61 -1.55 8.06
CA GLY A 15 0.71 -2.63 7.63
C GLY A 15 -0.45 -2.89 8.60
N ARG A 16 -0.18 -2.88 9.91
CA ARG A 16 -1.21 -3.06 10.94
C ARG A 16 -2.20 -1.90 11.01
N GLU A 17 -1.75 -0.65 10.84
CA GLU A 17 -2.66 0.50 10.79
C GLU A 17 -3.53 0.49 9.52
N LEU A 18 -2.95 0.10 8.37
CA LEU A 18 -3.72 -0.03 7.13
C LEU A 18 -4.84 -1.09 7.26
N LEU A 19 -4.58 -2.19 7.97
CA LEU A 19 -5.59 -3.21 8.24
C LEU A 19 -6.78 -2.73 9.09
N LYS A 20 -6.68 -1.58 9.77
CA LYS A 20 -7.80 -1.02 10.55
C LYS A 20 -8.80 -0.26 9.68
N GLU A 21 -8.44 0.09 8.43
CA GLU A 21 -9.28 0.82 7.46
C GLU A 21 -9.82 2.19 7.94
N LYS A 22 -9.16 2.81 8.93
CA LYS A 22 -9.62 4.07 9.54
C LYS A 22 -9.15 5.35 8.84
N ASN A 23 -8.44 5.22 7.73
CA ASN A 23 -7.60 6.27 7.16
C ASN A 23 -7.88 6.56 5.68
N GLY A 24 -9.07 6.18 5.20
CA GLY A 24 -9.41 6.22 3.77
C GLY A 24 -8.72 5.14 2.93
N TYR A 25 -7.94 4.25 3.55
CA TYR A 25 -7.42 3.04 2.92
C TYR A 25 -8.39 1.88 3.15
N ILE A 26 -8.66 1.12 2.10
CA ILE A 26 -9.56 -0.04 2.12
C ILE A 26 -8.79 -1.26 1.66
N LYS A 27 -8.87 -2.37 2.40
CA LYS A 27 -8.26 -3.63 2.00
C LYS A 27 -8.97 -4.18 0.76
N THR A 28 -8.19 -4.71 -0.17
CA THR A 28 -8.72 -5.24 -1.43
C THR A 28 -7.89 -6.42 -1.94
N THR A 29 -8.20 -6.88 -3.16
CA THR A 29 -7.45 -7.92 -3.86
C THR A 29 -6.32 -7.32 -4.70
N GLU A 30 -5.32 -8.13 -5.02
CA GLU A 30 -4.21 -7.74 -5.92
C GLU A 30 -4.72 -7.15 -7.24
N LYS A 31 -5.67 -7.84 -7.89
CA LYS A 31 -6.26 -7.44 -9.17
C LYS A 31 -6.92 -6.06 -9.09
N ILE A 32 -7.67 -5.78 -8.03
CA ILE A 32 -8.35 -4.48 -7.86
C ILE A 32 -7.32 -3.38 -7.60
N ALA A 33 -6.33 -3.61 -6.74
CA ALA A 33 -5.26 -2.65 -6.46
C ALA A 33 -4.47 -2.28 -7.73
N GLU A 34 -4.12 -3.28 -8.54
CA GLU A 34 -3.42 -3.07 -9.81
C GLU A 34 -4.26 -2.26 -10.81
N GLN A 35 -5.54 -2.62 -10.97
CA GLN A 35 -6.46 -1.89 -11.84
C GLN A 35 -6.69 -0.44 -11.38
N TYR A 36 -6.76 -0.22 -10.07
CA TYR A 36 -6.88 1.11 -9.48
C TYR A 36 -5.64 1.97 -9.76
N ALA A 37 -4.44 1.40 -9.59
CA ALA A 37 -3.18 2.08 -9.90
C ALA A 37 -3.01 2.39 -11.39
N LYS A 38 -3.46 1.49 -12.28
CA LYS A 38 -3.50 1.73 -13.73
C LYS A 38 -4.33 2.96 -14.11
N LYS A 39 -5.36 3.27 -13.34
CA LYS A 39 -6.21 4.46 -13.51
C LYS A 39 -5.65 5.71 -12.81
N GLY A 40 -4.45 5.63 -12.23
CA GLY A 40 -3.80 6.74 -11.53
C GLY A 40 -4.10 6.82 -10.04
N GLY A 41 -4.85 5.85 -9.49
CA GLY A 41 -5.15 5.79 -8.06
C GLY A 41 -3.96 5.34 -7.21
N LEU A 42 -3.93 5.73 -5.94
CA LEU A 42 -2.91 5.26 -5.00
C LEU A 42 -3.30 3.87 -4.48
N ALA A 43 -2.44 2.89 -4.73
CA ALA A 43 -2.55 1.55 -4.16
C ALA A 43 -1.24 1.16 -3.44
N VAL A 44 -1.40 0.58 -2.25
CA VAL A 44 -0.32 0.22 -1.32
C VAL A 44 -0.30 -1.30 -1.14
N ILE A 45 0.91 -1.87 -1.14
CA ILE A 45 1.18 -3.27 -0.84
C ILE A 45 1.88 -3.31 0.52
N SER A 46 1.43 -4.19 1.41
CA SER A 46 2.10 -4.45 2.67
C SER A 46 2.38 -5.94 2.86
N TYR A 47 3.57 -6.23 3.39
CA TYR A 47 3.91 -7.50 4.01
C TYR A 47 4.18 -7.26 5.49
N ILE A 48 3.46 -7.98 6.34
CA ILE A 48 3.66 -7.95 7.79
C ILE A 48 4.44 -9.20 8.21
N ASN A 49 5.66 -9.01 8.68
CA ASN A 49 6.46 -10.10 9.21
C ASN A 49 6.14 -10.32 10.68
N LYS A 50 5.44 -11.42 11.00
CA LYS A 50 5.09 -11.77 12.40
C LYS A 50 6.31 -12.21 13.23
N LYS A 51 7.42 -12.57 12.59
CA LYS A 51 8.63 -13.12 13.24
C LYS A 51 9.78 -12.12 13.37
N SER A 52 9.65 -10.90 12.86
CA SER A 52 10.71 -9.89 12.87
C SER A 52 10.11 -8.49 12.97
N LEU A 53 10.91 -7.52 13.42
CA LEU A 53 10.55 -6.10 13.40
C LEU A 53 10.50 -5.51 11.98
N HIS A 54 11.04 -6.22 10.97
CA HIS A 54 11.11 -5.74 9.59
C HIS A 54 9.99 -6.32 8.73
N GLY A 55 8.95 -5.51 8.52
CA GLY A 55 7.94 -5.71 7.49
C GLY A 55 8.37 -5.11 6.15
N HIS A 56 7.42 -4.98 5.23
CA HIS A 56 7.66 -4.27 3.98
C HIS A 56 6.42 -3.52 3.50
N VAL A 57 6.63 -2.35 2.90
CA VAL A 57 5.57 -1.55 2.28
C VAL A 57 6.08 -1.01 0.95
N ALA A 58 5.22 -1.04 -0.06
CA ALA A 58 5.50 -0.47 -1.36
C ALA A 58 4.21 0.07 -1.99
N THR A 59 4.33 0.80 -3.11
CA THR A 59 3.17 1.30 -3.85
C THR A 59 3.15 0.73 -5.25
N TYR A 60 1.96 0.49 -5.81
CA TYR A 60 1.89 0.23 -7.25
C TYR A 60 2.32 1.47 -8.02
N SER A 61 3.03 1.23 -9.13
CA SER A 61 3.33 2.29 -10.10
C SER A 61 2.05 2.79 -10.74
N VAL A 62 2.01 4.10 -11.03
CA VAL A 62 0.85 4.77 -11.64
C VAL A 62 1.17 5.29 -13.03
N GLY A 63 0.19 5.21 -13.94
CA GLY A 63 0.27 5.77 -15.29
C GLY A 63 1.50 5.35 -16.08
N LYS A 64 2.25 6.32 -16.63
CA LYS A 64 3.45 6.05 -17.46
C LYS A 64 4.57 5.32 -16.71
N ASN A 65 4.56 5.33 -15.37
CA ASN A 65 5.59 4.66 -14.58
C ASN A 65 5.41 3.14 -14.51
N ILE A 66 4.24 2.60 -14.89
CA ILE A 66 4.01 1.16 -14.95
C ILE A 66 5.01 0.48 -15.91
N LYS A 67 5.37 1.16 -17.00
CA LYS A 67 6.36 0.68 -17.97
C LYS A 67 7.78 0.55 -17.38
N LYS A 68 8.06 1.20 -16.25
CA LYS A 68 9.34 1.14 -15.55
C LYS A 68 9.39 0.00 -14.53
N GLY A 69 8.24 -0.54 -14.13
CA GLY A 69 8.08 -1.60 -13.13
C GLY A 69 6.70 -1.53 -12.49
N GLU A 70 6.19 -2.67 -12.03
CA GLU A 70 4.83 -2.81 -11.47
C GLU A 70 4.66 -2.06 -10.16
N VAL A 71 5.72 -2.01 -9.36
CA VAL A 71 5.73 -1.50 -7.99
C VAL A 71 6.89 -0.51 -7.84
N THR A 72 6.65 0.56 -7.10
CA THR A 72 7.69 1.45 -6.59
C THR A 72 8.07 1.00 -5.19
N ASN A 73 9.28 0.47 -5.02
CA ASN A 73 9.79 0.08 -3.71
C ASN A 73 10.16 1.33 -2.89
N ILE A 74 9.69 1.38 -1.65
CA ILE A 74 9.98 2.46 -0.71
C ILE A 74 10.97 1.91 0.32
N GLY A 75 12.23 2.33 0.22
CA GLY A 75 13.31 1.83 1.06
C GLY A 75 14.59 2.65 0.92
N GLY A 76 15.72 2.14 1.41
CA GLY A 76 17.02 2.78 1.23
C GLY A 76 17.37 2.96 -0.25
N LYS A 77 18.26 3.92 -0.55
CA LYS A 77 18.64 4.34 -1.92
C LYS A 77 18.97 3.16 -2.84
N ASP A 78 19.65 2.14 -2.33
CA ASP A 78 20.09 0.98 -3.11
C ASP A 78 18.96 -0.02 -3.43
N TYR A 79 17.81 0.14 -2.77
CA TYR A 79 16.66 -0.77 -2.88
C TYR A 79 15.41 -0.07 -3.42
N THR A 80 15.38 1.27 -3.49
CA THR A 80 14.24 2.04 -3.99
C THR A 80 14.19 2.05 -5.53
N GLY A 81 12.98 2.20 -6.08
CA GLY A 81 12.77 2.30 -7.53
C GLY A 81 11.66 1.39 -8.06
N TYR A 82 11.52 1.38 -9.39
CA TYR A 82 10.48 0.61 -10.09
C TYR A 82 10.95 -0.82 -10.37
N VAL A 83 10.21 -1.79 -9.88
CA VAL A 83 10.56 -3.22 -9.93
C VAL A 83 9.30 -4.10 -9.99
N SER A 84 9.44 -5.40 -10.25
CA SER A 84 8.33 -6.34 -10.20
C SER A 84 7.85 -6.60 -8.77
N LEU A 85 6.57 -6.93 -8.60
CA LEU A 85 5.97 -7.18 -7.28
C LEU A 85 6.75 -8.24 -6.49
N ASN A 86 7.13 -9.33 -7.14
CA ASN A 86 7.80 -10.46 -6.49
C ASN A 86 9.26 -10.19 -6.12
N LYS A 87 9.89 -9.14 -6.69
CA LYS A 87 11.21 -8.66 -6.28
C LYS A 87 11.13 -7.83 -4.99
N VAL A 88 10.02 -7.12 -4.80
CA VAL A 88 9.75 -6.28 -3.62
C VAL A 88 9.28 -7.12 -2.43
N VAL A 89 8.27 -7.96 -2.66
CA VAL A 89 7.78 -8.92 -1.68
C VAL A 89 7.76 -10.28 -2.35
N SER A 90 8.63 -11.20 -1.89
CA SER A 90 8.73 -12.57 -2.41
C SER A 90 7.36 -13.22 -2.63
N LYS A 91 7.24 -14.01 -3.71
CA LYS A 91 6.00 -14.70 -4.08
C LYS A 91 5.39 -15.51 -2.93
N ASN A 92 6.23 -16.10 -2.08
CA ASN A 92 5.83 -16.98 -0.98
C ASN A 92 5.44 -16.22 0.31
N LYS A 93 5.56 -14.89 0.32
CA LYS A 93 5.11 -14.05 1.43
C LYS A 93 3.70 -13.56 1.18
N GLU A 94 2.86 -13.66 2.20
CA GLU A 94 1.50 -13.10 2.21
C GLU A 94 1.56 -11.59 1.96
N LYS A 95 0.68 -11.10 1.08
CA LYS A 95 0.60 -9.68 0.70
C LYS A 95 -0.79 -9.17 1.03
N TYR A 96 -0.84 -7.99 1.63
CA TYR A 96 -2.07 -7.22 1.81
C TYR A 96 -2.05 -6.06 0.82
N PHE A 97 -3.19 -5.84 0.18
CA PHE A 97 -3.36 -4.80 -0.83
C PHE A 97 -4.40 -3.80 -0.35
N PHE A 98 -4.11 -2.52 -0.55
CA PHE A 98 -4.98 -1.43 -0.12
C PHE A 98 -5.11 -0.39 -1.22
N ILE A 99 -6.29 0.20 -1.36
CA ILE A 99 -6.51 1.39 -2.20
C ILE A 99 -6.86 2.57 -1.32
N TYR A 100 -6.37 3.76 -1.68
CA TYR A 100 -6.75 5.00 -1.00
C TYR A 100 -7.95 5.63 -1.71
N ILE A 101 -9.07 5.75 -1.02
CA ILE A 101 -10.25 6.48 -1.47
C ILE A 101 -10.41 7.73 -0.59
N PRO A 102 -10.14 8.93 -1.13
CA PRO A 102 -10.32 10.18 -0.39
C PRO A 102 -11.75 10.29 0.15
N GLY A 103 -11.90 10.57 1.45
CA GLY A 103 -13.21 10.80 2.08
C GLY A 103 -14.01 9.54 2.44
N TYR A 104 -13.54 8.32 2.13
CA TYR A 104 -14.27 7.08 2.44
C TYR A 104 -14.56 6.89 3.94
N TYR A 105 -13.60 7.25 4.81
CA TYR A 105 -13.77 7.16 6.26
C TYR A 105 -14.83 8.13 6.79
N ILE A 106 -14.91 9.33 6.21
CA ILE A 106 -15.91 10.35 6.58
C ILE A 106 -17.31 9.87 6.19
N MET A 107 -17.47 9.28 5.00
CA MET A 107 -18.77 8.76 4.57
C MET A 107 -19.27 7.61 5.46
N ASN A 108 -18.41 6.65 5.84
CA ASN A 108 -18.88 5.49 6.62
C ASN A 108 -19.11 5.73 8.12
N ASN A 109 -18.69 6.89 8.65
CA ASN A 109 -18.92 7.25 10.06
C ASN A 109 -19.95 8.37 10.25
N ILE A 110 -20.35 9.08 9.20
CA ILE A 110 -21.46 10.05 9.26
C ILE A 110 -22.82 9.37 9.06
N TYR A 111 -22.87 8.23 8.36
CA TYR A 111 -24.11 7.49 8.09
C TYR A 111 -24.30 6.24 8.97
N LYS A 112 -23.68 6.19 10.15
CA LYS A 112 -23.94 5.21 11.21
C LYS A 112 -24.47 5.94 12.44
#